data_AF-A0AAV5UU88-F1
#
_entry.id   AF-A0AAV5UU88-F1
#
_cell.length_a   1.000
_cell.length_b   1.000
_cell.length_c   1.000
_cell.angle_alpha   90.00
_cell.angle_beta   90.00
_cell.angle_gamma   90.00
#
_symmetry.space_group_name_H-M   'P 1'
#
loop_
_entity.id
_entity.type
_entity.pdbx_description
1 polymer ?
#
loop_
_entity_poly.entity_id
_entity_poly.type
_entity_poly.pdbx_seq_one_letter_code
_entity_poly.pdbx_strand_id
1 'polypeptide(L)' 'YPQSMSRGSLYFECLGEPKNGDMKCSDVLVFDTKNMDAYFWDHRHYYDIFVTGFGISGCTDSKVGKEPPTFSRLSRVV' A
#
# COMPACT_ATOMS: atom_id res chain seq x y z
N TYR A 1 -1.91 4.77 -2.72
CA TYR A 1 -3.00 3.90 -3.24
C TYR A 1 -4.24 4.07 -2.38
N PRO A 2 -5.23 4.88 -2.81
CA PRO A 2 -6.41 5.17 -1.99
C PRO A 2 -7.40 4.00 -1.86
N GLN A 3 -7.36 3.04 -2.80
CA GLN A 3 -8.37 1.99 -2.93
C GLN A 3 -7.82 0.59 -2.56
N SER A 4 -6.77 0.14 -3.25
CA SER A 4 -6.09 -1.13 -2.97
C SER A 4 -4.72 -1.14 -3.64
N MET A 5 -3.91 -2.17 -3.35
CA MET A 5 -2.60 -2.39 -3.97
C MET A 5 -2.62 -3.39 -5.14
N SER A 6 -3.81 -3.76 -5.63
CA SER A 6 -3.93 -4.68 -6.76
C SER A 6 -3.52 -4.05 -8.08
N ARG A 7 -3.25 -4.90 -9.09
CA ARG A 7 -2.94 -4.42 -10.43
C ARG A 7 -4.12 -3.62 -11.01
N GLY A 8 -3.81 -2.46 -11.58
CA GLY A 8 -4.82 -1.56 -12.18
C GLY A 8 -5.50 -0.62 -11.18
N SER A 9 -5.18 -0.73 -9.88
CA SER A 9 -5.68 0.20 -8.88
C SER A 9 -5.16 1.61 -9.10
N LEU A 10 -6.01 2.59 -8.78
CA LEU A 10 -5.64 4.00 -8.86
C LEU A 10 -4.57 4.33 -7.81
N TYR A 11 -3.61 5.14 -8.23
CA TYR A 11 -2.60 5.74 -7.38
C TYR A 11 -2.48 7.22 -7.70
N PHE A 12 -1.90 7.96 -6.75
CA PHE A 12 -1.49 9.34 -6.95
C PHE A 12 0.02 9.40 -6.88
N GLU A 13 0.61 10.32 -7.64
CA GLU A 13 2.03 10.57 -7.62
C GLU A 13 2.28 11.93 -6.97
N CYS A 14 3.16 11.96 -5.96
CA CYS A 14 3.51 13.18 -5.26
C CYS A 14 4.73 13.82 -5.92
N LEU A 15 4.47 14.81 -6.80
CA LEU A 15 5.47 15.49 -7.61
C LEU A 15 5.84 16.89 -7.10
N GLY A 16 5.34 17.29 -5.93
CA GLY A 16 5.62 18.60 -5.34
C GLY A 16 7.01 18.71 -4.71
N GLU A 17 7.23 19.83 -4.02
CA GLU A 17 8.47 20.11 -3.29
C GLU A 17 8.32 19.78 -1.80
N PRO A 18 9.35 19.21 -1.15
CA PRO A 18 10.64 18.84 -1.72
C PRO A 18 10.57 17.59 -2.59
N LYS A 19 11.34 17.56 -3.69
CA LYS A 19 11.45 16.36 -4.54
C LYS A 19 11.78 15.11 -3.71
N ASN A 20 11.05 14.02 -3.96
CA ASN A 20 11.12 12.74 -3.24
C ASN A 20 10.69 12.80 -1.77
N GLY A 21 9.99 13.86 -1.34
CA GLY A 21 9.57 14.04 0.04
C GLY A 21 8.46 15.06 0.20
N ASP A 22 7.56 15.16 -0.78
CA ASP A 22 6.40 16.05 -0.72
C ASP A 22 5.42 15.57 0.36
N MET A 23 5.68 16.00 1.60
CA MET A 23 4.91 15.62 2.78
C MET A 23 3.46 16.11 2.70
N LYS A 24 3.18 17.17 1.93
CA LYS A 24 1.80 17.65 1.77
C LYS A 24 0.94 16.67 0.98
N CYS A 25 1.55 15.88 0.12
CA CYS A 25 0.87 14.86 -0.67
C CYS A 25 1.00 13.47 -0.06
N SER A 26 2.16 13.10 0.50
CA SER A 26 2.38 11.75 1.01
C SER A 26 1.72 11.49 2.37
N ASP A 27 1.52 12.53 3.19
CA ASP A 27 0.99 12.42 4.57
C ASP A 27 -0.55 12.57 4.65
N VAL A 28 -1.23 12.61 3.50
CA VAL A 28 -2.69 12.80 3.43
C VAL A 28 -3.49 11.56 3.85
N LEU A 29 -2.85 10.40 3.95
CA LEU A 29 -3.51 9.13 4.25
C LEU A 29 -3.57 8.88 5.75
N VAL A 30 -4.79 8.85 6.30
CA VAL A 30 -5.02 8.49 7.70
C VAL A 30 -5.41 7.03 7.83
N PHE A 31 -4.79 6.34 8.80
CA PHE A 31 -4.96 4.92 9.07
C PHE A 31 -5.68 4.70 10.41
N ASP A 32 -6.84 4.04 10.38
CA ASP A 32 -7.57 3.63 11.60
C ASP A 32 -6.86 2.44 12.26
N THR A 33 -6.51 2.56 13.55
CA THR A 33 -5.82 1.49 14.29
C THR A 33 -6.57 0.17 14.32
N LYS A 34 -7.90 0.19 14.14
CA LYS A 34 -8.73 -1.03 14.03
C LYS A 34 -8.47 -1.85 12.78
N ASN A 35 -7.90 -1.24 11.72
CA ASN A 35 -7.66 -1.86 10.42
C ASN A 35 -6.16 -2.11 10.16
N MET A 36 -5.33 -2.07 11.20
CA MET A 36 -3.87 -2.17 11.04
C MET A 36 -3.41 -3.44 10.32
N ASP A 37 -4.07 -4.58 10.56
CA ASP A 37 -3.75 -5.84 9.86
C ASP A 37 -3.95 -5.72 8.35
N ALA A 38 -5.00 -5.03 7.90
CA ALA A 38 -5.23 -4.76 6.49
C ALA A 38 -4.19 -3.80 5.91
N TYR A 39 -3.77 -2.78 6.66
CA TYR A 39 -2.72 -1.86 6.20
C TYR A 39 -1.34 -2.51 6.16
N PHE A 40 -1.00 -3.37 7.11
CA PHE A 40 0.22 -4.18 7.06
C PHE A 40 0.18 -5.18 5.92
N TRP A 41 -1.00 -5.73 5.62
CA TRP A 41 -1.20 -6.56 4.45
C TRP A 41 -0.93 -5.77 3.16
N ASP A 42 -1.59 -4.63 2.95
CA ASP A 42 -1.35 -3.76 1.79
C ASP A 42 0.11 -3.31 1.69
N HIS A 43 0.75 -2.96 2.81
CA HIS A 43 2.16 -2.56 2.83
C HIS A 43 3.13 -3.68 2.37
N ARG A 44 2.71 -4.95 2.43
CA ARG A 44 3.50 -6.10 1.98
C ARG A 44 3.10 -6.60 0.60
N HIS A 45 2.07 -6.04 -0.03
CA HIS A 45 1.57 -6.53 -1.30
C HIS A 45 1.43 -5.37 -2.28
N TYR A 46 2.22 -5.35 -3.34
CA TYR A 46 2.14 -4.33 -4.39
C TYR A 46 1.91 -5.00 -5.74
N TYR A 47 0.93 -4.52 -6.51
CA TYR A 47 0.55 -5.07 -7.81
C TYR A 47 0.27 -6.58 -7.79
N ASP A 48 -0.34 -7.07 -6.71
CA ASP A 48 -0.59 -8.48 -6.42
C ASP A 48 0.69 -9.34 -6.26
N ILE A 49 1.81 -8.70 -5.91
CA ILE A 49 3.10 -9.35 -5.60
C ILE A 49 3.40 -9.16 -4.12
N PHE A 50 3.72 -10.26 -3.43
CA PHE A 50 4.18 -10.20 -2.05
C PHE A 50 5.64 -9.75 -1.97
N VAL A 51 5.88 -8.67 -1.23
CA VAL A 51 7.21 -8.13 -0.93
C VAL A 51 7.65 -8.65 0.44
N THR A 52 8.71 -9.46 0.46
CA THR A 52 9.25 -9.98 1.72
C THR A 52 10.02 -8.92 2.49
N GLY A 53 10.05 -9.11 3.81
CA GLY A 53 10.88 -8.30 4.69
C GLY A 53 12.34 -8.33 4.24
N PHE A 54 12.94 -7.15 4.13
CA PHE A 54 14.35 -6.95 3.76
C PHE A 54 14.74 -7.59 2.41
N GLY A 55 13.80 -7.91 1.54
CA GLY A 55 14.08 -8.54 0.24
C GLY A 55 14.66 -9.95 0.34
N ILE A 56 14.49 -10.64 1.48
CA ILE A 56 15.12 -11.95 1.75
C ILE A 56 14.73 -13.01 0.71
N SER A 57 13.52 -12.94 0.14
CA SER A 57 13.09 -13.89 -0.90
C SER A 57 13.59 -13.58 -2.31
N GLY A 58 14.31 -12.47 -2.52
CA GLY A 58 14.68 -12.00 -3.86
C GLY A 58 13.47 -11.78 -4.78
N CYS A 59 13.73 -11.81 -6.09
CA CYS A 59 12.71 -11.68 -7.15
C CYS A 59 11.94 -12.99 -7.36
N THR A 60 11.23 -13.48 -6.34
CA THR A 60 10.26 -14.55 -6.58
C THR A 60 8.93 -13.92 -6.98
N ASP A 61 8.37 -14.32 -8.12
CA ASP A 61 7.03 -13.93 -8.58
C ASP A 61 5.93 -14.60 -7.75
N SER A 62 6.10 -14.61 -6.43
CA SER A 62 5.16 -15.15 -5.46
C SER A 62 3.91 -14.29 -5.49
N LYS A 63 2.97 -14.68 -6.35
CA LYS A 63 1.62 -14.09 -6.40
C LYS A 63 0.88 -14.42 -5.12
N VAL A 64 0.06 -13.47 -4.67
CA VAL A 64 -0.72 -13.62 -3.44
C VAL A 64 -1.61 -14.87 -3.51
N GLY A 65 -1.47 -15.76 -2.52
CA GLY A 65 -2.39 -16.86 -2.28
C GLY A 65 -3.47 -16.42 -1.28
N LYS A 66 -4.70 -16.25 -1.78
CA LYS A 66 -5.93 -15.82 -1.09
C LYS A 66 -6.07 -14.31 -0.82
N GLU A 67 -7.32 -13.87 -0.96
CA GLU A 67 -7.79 -12.50 -0.76
C GLU A 67 -7.38 -11.91 0.60
N PRO A 68 -7.19 -10.58 0.68
CA PRO A 68 -6.85 -9.89 1.92
C PRO A 68 -7.84 -10.22 3.05
N PRO A 69 -7.40 -10.23 4.33
CA PRO A 69 -8.31 -10.33 5.46
C PRO A 69 -9.37 -9.22 5.36
N THR A 70 -10.63 -9.58 5.52
CA THR A 70 -11.79 -8.72 5.29
C THR A 70 -11.83 -7.53 6.27
N PHE A 71 -11.18 -6.41 5.92
CA PHE A 71 -11.79 -5.10 5.64
C PHE A 71 -10.70 -4.08 5.21
N SER A 72 -10.73 -3.61 3.97
CA SER A 72 -10.12 -2.34 3.56
C SER A 72 -11.20 -1.51 2.87
N ARG A 73 -11.59 -0.41 3.53
CA ARG A 73 -12.34 0.68 2.90
C ARG A 73 -11.75 1.99 3.39
N LEU A 74 -10.82 2.51 2.57
CA LEU A 74 -10.29 3.87 2.61
C LEU A 74 -9.31 4.13 3.76
N SER A 75 -8.02 4.26 3.44
CA SER A 75 -7.24 5.30 4.10
C SER A 75 -7.94 6.63 3.76
N ARG A 76 -8.41 7.35 4.77
CA ARG A 76 -9.11 8.61 4.54
C ARG A 76 -8.06 9.60 4.03
N VAL A 77 -8.21 10.05 2.79
CA VAL A 77 -7.51 11.23 2.27
C VAL A 77 -8.11 12.43 3.00
N VAL A 78 -7.31 13.14 3.79
CA VAL A 78 -7.71 14.39 4.46
C VAL A 78 -7.40 15.58 3.56
#